data_AF-A0A914TFN5-F1
#
_entry.id   AF-A0A914TFN5-F1
#
_cell.length_a   1.000
_cell.length_b   1.000
_cell.length_c   1.000
_cell.angle_alpha   90.00
_cell.angle_beta   90.00
_cell.angle_gamma   90.00
#
_symmetry.space_group_name_H-M   'P 1'
#
loop_
_entity.id
_entity.type
_entity.pdbx_description
1 polymer ?
#
loop_
_entity_poly.entity_id
_entity_poly.type
_entity_poly.pdbx_seq_one_letter_code
_entity_poly.pdbx_strand_id
1 'polypeptide(L)'
;MEASISSNITKEPRGKPKSGRVWKEPATRDNRLTNIVKAKNLRSTWDKKMKQKADKEQFKSAKEGIRNKMQEEKKAVAEARKLKAEQRKANERKSEVVQVIRNTNKLRRANKKLLRKIEKRDTTGM
;
A
#
# COMPACT_ATOMS: atom_id res chain seq x y z
N MET A 1 -3.53 63.86 23.53
CA MET A 1 -2.88 63.76 24.86
C MET A 1 -3.70 62.78 25.68
N GLU A 2 -3.35 61.49 25.66
CA GLU A 2 -3.94 60.52 26.58
C GLU A 2 -2.78 59.79 27.25
N ALA A 3 -2.62 60.06 28.55
CA ALA A 3 -1.54 59.55 29.36
C ALA A 3 -1.89 58.14 29.83
N SER A 4 -1.12 57.15 29.38
CA SER A 4 -1.14 55.79 29.90
C SER A 4 -0.61 55.77 31.33
N ILE A 5 -1.51 55.66 32.31
CA ILE A 5 -1.15 55.46 33.72
C ILE A 5 -0.72 53.99 33.89
N SER A 6 0.59 53.75 33.84
CA SER A 6 1.19 52.49 34.28
C SER A 6 1.04 52.38 35.79
N SER A 7 0.07 51.61 36.27
CA SER A 7 -0.09 51.28 37.68
C SER A 7 1.07 50.40 38.14
N ASN A 8 2.08 51.02 38.76
CA ASN A 8 3.05 50.31 39.58
C ASN A 8 2.31 49.73 40.79
N ILE A 9 1.92 48.46 40.71
CA ILE A 9 1.36 47.71 41.84
C ILE A 9 2.52 47.48 42.83
N THR A 10 2.71 48.42 43.75
CA THR A 10 3.58 48.27 44.91
C THR A 10 3.12 47.08 45.73
N LYS A 11 3.89 45.98 45.70
CA LYS A 11 3.75 44.85 46.63
C LYS A 11 3.92 45.38 48.05
N GLU A 12 2.84 45.41 48.82
CA GLU A 12 2.90 45.74 50.24
C GLU A 12 3.93 44.83 50.95
N PRO A 13 4.88 45.40 51.72
CA PRO A 13 5.89 44.62 52.40
C PRO A 13 5.24 43.79 53.52
N ARG A 14 5.48 42.48 53.51
CA ARG A 14 5.03 41.59 54.58
C ARG A 14 5.96 41.70 55.79
N GLY A 15 5.38 41.72 56.99
CA GLY A 15 6.14 41.69 58.25
C GLY A 15 6.97 40.41 58.41
N LYS A 16 8.12 40.52 59.09
CA LYS A 16 8.99 39.38 59.41
C LYS A 16 8.43 38.62 60.62
N PRO A 17 8.37 37.27 60.59
CA PRO A 17 7.93 36.48 61.74
C PRO A 17 8.95 36.56 62.88
N LYS A 18 8.49 36.46 64.13
CA LYS A 18 9.31 36.57 65.35
C LYS A 18 10.49 35.58 65.40
N SER A 19 10.33 34.40 64.79
CA SER A 19 11.36 33.34 64.73
C SER A 19 12.35 33.51 63.56
N GLY A 20 12.19 34.52 62.70
CA GLY A 20 13.01 34.75 61.52
C GLY A 20 12.84 33.73 60.38
N ARG A 21 12.16 32.59 60.63
CA ARG A 21 11.94 31.53 59.65
C ARG A 21 10.51 31.60 59.11
N VAL A 22 10.40 31.71 57.79
CA VAL A 22 9.11 31.67 57.06
C VAL A 22 8.77 30.20 56.77
N TRP A 23 7.58 29.76 57.18
CA TRP A 23 7.12 28.36 57.02
C TRP A 23 6.62 28.03 55.60
N LYS A 24 6.04 29.01 54.89
CA LYS A 24 5.51 28.87 53.53
C LYS A 24 5.82 30.11 52.71
N GLU A 25 6.29 29.92 51.48
CA GLU A 25 6.42 31.01 50.52
C GLU A 25 5.05 31.63 50.22
N PRO A 26 4.95 32.97 50.10
CA PRO A 26 3.70 33.62 49.74
C PRO A 26 3.26 33.14 48.36
N ALA A 27 1.95 32.93 48.17
CA ALA A 27 1.38 32.53 46.89
C ALA A 27 1.55 33.63 45.82
N THR A 28 2.70 33.64 45.15
CA THR A 28 2.99 34.48 43.98
C THR A 28 2.21 33.98 42.77
N ARG A 29 2.12 34.80 41.72
CA ARG A 29 1.49 34.41 40.45
C ARG A 29 2.09 33.10 39.91
N ASP A 30 3.39 32.89 40.07
CA ASP A 30 4.12 31.75 39.51
C ASP A 30 3.96 30.47 40.37
N ASN A 31 3.77 30.63 41.68
CA ASN A 31 3.68 29.50 42.62
C ASN A 31 2.22 29.07 42.90
N ARG A 32 1.24 29.65 42.20
CA ARG A 32 -0.18 29.28 42.32
C ARG A 32 -0.49 28.10 41.43
N LEU A 33 -1.18 27.10 42.00
CA LEU A 33 -1.66 25.91 41.29
C LEU A 33 -2.58 26.26 40.09
N THR A 34 -3.23 27.42 40.12
CA THR A 34 -4.07 27.92 39.00
C THR A 34 -3.26 28.32 37.77
N ASN A 35 -1.97 28.62 37.91
CA ASN A 35 -1.06 28.97 36.81
C ASN A 35 -0.34 27.74 36.24
N ILE A 36 -0.58 26.53 36.79
CA ILE A 36 -0.09 25.29 36.20
C ILE A 36 -0.87 25.01 34.92
N VAL A 37 -0.17 25.05 33.78
CA VAL A 37 -0.73 24.67 32.48
C VAL A 37 -1.19 23.22 32.56
N LYS A 38 -2.50 22.99 32.53
CA LYS A 38 -3.07 21.64 32.49
C LYS A 38 -2.67 20.99 31.16
N ALA A 39 -1.72 20.07 31.19
CA ALA A 39 -1.33 19.31 30.03
C ALA A 39 -2.53 18.51 29.49
N LYS A 40 -2.65 18.44 28.15
CA LYS A 40 -3.64 17.56 27.52
C LYS A 40 -3.34 16.12 27.94
N ASN A 41 -4.39 15.37 28.25
CA ASN A 41 -4.26 13.96 28.58
C ASN A 41 -3.69 13.18 27.39
N LEU A 42 -2.79 12.23 27.67
CA LEU A 42 -2.17 11.39 26.63
C LEU A 42 -3.19 10.45 25.95
N ARG A 43 -4.36 10.25 26.59
CA ARG A 43 -5.42 9.35 26.14
C ARG A 43 -6.35 10.08 25.16
N SER A 44 -6.59 9.46 24.01
CA SER A 44 -7.63 9.91 23.08
C SER A 44 -9.04 9.61 23.62
N THR A 45 -9.98 10.51 23.33
CA THR A 45 -11.41 10.28 23.55
C THR A 45 -11.91 9.14 22.69
N TRP A 46 -13.01 8.50 23.11
CA TRP A 46 -13.63 7.41 22.37
C TRP A 46 -14.01 7.81 20.95
N ASP A 47 -14.61 8.98 20.77
CA ASP A 47 -15.03 9.49 19.46
C ASP A 47 -13.85 9.64 18.49
N LYS A 48 -12.69 10.07 19.00
CA LYS A 48 -11.47 10.18 18.20
C LYS A 48 -10.95 8.80 17.77
N LYS A 49 -11.06 7.79 18.64
CA LYS A 49 -10.71 6.40 18.29
C LYS A 49 -11.68 5.82 17.26
N MET A 50 -12.98 6.09 17.40
CA MET A 50 -13.98 5.63 16.44
C MET A 50 -13.79 6.26 15.07
N LYS A 51 -13.50 7.56 15.01
CA LYS A 51 -13.14 8.23 13.75
C LYS A 51 -11.91 7.60 13.10
N GLN A 52 -10.83 7.42 13.86
CA GLN A 52 -9.60 6.77 13.36
C GLN A 52 -9.84 5.34 12.86
N LYS A 53 -10.75 4.59 13.51
CA LYS A 53 -11.13 3.24 13.07
C LYS A 53 -11.87 3.30 11.73
N ALA A 54 -12.85 4.20 11.59
CA ALA A 54 -13.60 4.39 10.35
C ALA A 54 -12.69 4.82 9.19
N ASP A 55 -11.81 5.80 9.41
CA ASP A 55 -10.86 6.28 8.41
C ASP A 55 -9.93 5.14 7.93
N LYS A 56 -9.46 4.30 8.87
CA LYS A 56 -8.60 3.14 8.58
C LYS A 56 -9.33 2.08 7.76
N GLU A 57 -10.61 1.85 8.05
CA GLU A 57 -11.44 0.89 7.32
C GLU A 57 -11.71 1.36 5.88
N GLN A 58 -12.05 2.63 5.71
CA GLN A 58 -12.21 3.26 4.39
C GLN A 58 -10.93 3.19 3.56
N PHE A 59 -9.78 3.46 4.18
CA PHE A 59 -8.50 3.36 3.48
C PHE A 59 -8.18 1.92 3.05
N LYS A 60 -8.47 0.94 3.92
CA LYS A 60 -8.26 -0.48 3.60
C LYS A 60 -9.13 -0.93 2.43
N SER A 61 -10.43 -0.62 2.46
CA SER A 61 -11.34 -1.03 1.39
C SER A 61 -10.96 -0.39 0.05
N ALA A 62 -10.58 0.90 0.06
CA ALA A 62 -10.07 1.58 -1.14
C ALA A 62 -8.79 0.91 -1.68
N LYS A 63 -7.84 0.61 -0.80
CA LYS A 63 -6.58 -0.07 -1.16
C LYS A 63 -6.83 -1.46 -1.75
N GLU A 64 -7.71 -2.24 -1.14
CA GLU A 64 -8.09 -3.58 -1.61
C GLU A 64 -8.78 -3.51 -2.97
N GLY A 65 -9.69 -2.55 -3.17
CA GLY A 65 -10.34 -2.31 -4.46
C GLY A 65 -9.34 -2.01 -5.58
N ILE A 66 -8.34 -1.16 -5.33
CA ILE A 66 -7.28 -0.87 -6.31
C ILE A 66 -6.46 -2.14 -6.62
N ARG A 67 -6.06 -2.89 -5.58
CA ARG A 67 -5.26 -4.10 -5.75
C ARG A 67 -6.00 -5.17 -6.57
N ASN A 68 -7.29 -5.37 -6.30
CA ASN A 68 -8.10 -6.35 -7.00
C ASN A 68 -8.25 -5.99 -8.48
N LYS A 69 -8.56 -4.73 -8.80
CA LYS A 69 -8.61 -4.23 -10.19
C LYS A 69 -7.31 -4.49 -10.94
N MET A 70 -6.17 -4.13 -10.35
CA MET A 70 -4.87 -4.39 -10.96
C MET A 70 -4.58 -5.88 -11.17
N GLN A 71 -5.05 -6.75 -10.27
CA GLN A 71 -4.88 -8.20 -10.42
C GLN A 71 -5.79 -8.78 -11.50
N GLU A 72 -7.03 -8.32 -11.59
CA GLU A 72 -7.98 -8.71 -12.63
C GLU A 72 -7.48 -8.32 -14.03
N GLU A 73 -7.00 -7.09 -14.20
CA GLU A 73 -6.39 -6.63 -15.46
C GLU A 73 -5.20 -7.50 -15.87
N LYS A 74 -4.30 -7.81 -14.92
CA LYS A 74 -3.14 -8.67 -15.19
C LYS A 74 -3.55 -10.09 -15.57
N LYS A 75 -4.56 -10.66 -14.90
CA LYS A 75 -5.09 -11.99 -15.21
C LYS A 75 -5.71 -12.01 -16.61
N ALA A 76 -6.54 -11.03 -16.94
CA ALA A 76 -7.17 -10.91 -18.26
C ALA A 76 -6.13 -10.81 -19.39
N VAL A 77 -5.07 -9.99 -19.21
CA VAL A 77 -3.97 -9.90 -20.18
C VAL A 77 -3.21 -11.22 -20.31
N ALA A 78 -2.96 -11.92 -19.20
CA ALA A 78 -2.27 -13.21 -19.21
C ALA A 78 -3.10 -14.29 -19.92
N GLU A 79 -4.40 -14.34 -19.67
CA GLU A 79 -5.34 -15.26 -20.32
C GLU A 79 -5.44 -14.97 -21.81
N ALA A 80 -5.59 -13.71 -22.21
CA ALA A 80 -5.60 -13.32 -23.62
C ALA A 80 -4.31 -13.72 -24.35
N ARG A 81 -3.15 -13.58 -23.69
CA ARG A 81 -1.86 -14.03 -24.24
C ARG A 81 -1.80 -15.55 -24.40
N LYS A 82 -2.29 -16.31 -23.42
CA LYS A 82 -2.34 -17.79 -23.50
C LYS A 82 -3.24 -18.23 -24.66
N LEU A 83 -4.45 -17.70 -24.75
CA LEU A 83 -5.39 -18.00 -25.83
C LEU A 83 -4.80 -17.68 -27.20
N LYS A 84 -4.16 -16.51 -27.36
CA LYS A 84 -3.50 -16.13 -28.61
C LYS A 84 -2.34 -17.07 -28.96
N ALA A 85 -1.57 -17.52 -27.97
CA ALA A 85 -0.49 -18.48 -28.19
C ALA A 85 -1.01 -19.86 -28.58
N GLU A 86 -2.10 -20.32 -27.97
CA GLU A 86 -2.77 -21.58 -28.33
C GLU A 86 -3.36 -21.52 -29.74
N GLN A 87 -4.05 -20.42 -30.08
CA GLN A 87 -4.56 -20.19 -31.43
C GLN A 87 -3.42 -20.13 -32.45
N ARG A 88 -2.31 -19.47 -32.13
CA ARG A 88 -1.13 -19.45 -33.01
C ARG A 88 -0.60 -20.86 -33.26
N LYS A 89 -0.40 -21.67 -32.21
CA LYS A 89 0.06 -23.05 -32.34
C LYS A 89 -0.93 -23.91 -33.15
N ALA A 90 -2.23 -23.72 -32.94
CA ALA A 90 -3.25 -24.43 -33.70
C ALA A 90 -3.25 -24.02 -35.18
N ASN A 91 -3.10 -22.71 -35.46
CA ASN A 91 -3.01 -22.19 -36.81
C ASN A 91 -1.73 -22.64 -37.50
N GLU A 92 -0.58 -22.64 -36.81
CA GLU A 92 0.68 -23.19 -37.32
C GLU A 92 0.48 -24.66 -37.74
N ARG A 93 -0.07 -25.51 -36.88
CA ARG A 93 -0.40 -26.91 -37.20
C ARG A 93 -1.37 -27.04 -38.38
N LYS A 94 -2.40 -26.20 -38.46
CA LYS A 94 -3.39 -26.22 -39.56
C LYS A 94 -2.81 -25.71 -40.89
N SER A 95 -1.93 -24.71 -40.82
CA SER A 95 -1.27 -24.10 -41.99
C SER A 95 -0.15 -24.96 -42.54
N GLU A 96 0.27 -25.98 -41.79
CA GLU A 96 1.29 -26.90 -42.23
C GLU A 96 0.78 -27.78 -43.37
N VAL A 97 1.12 -27.40 -44.60
CA VAL A 97 0.84 -28.20 -45.80
C VAL A 97 1.80 -29.39 -45.82
N VAL A 98 1.35 -30.53 -45.28
CA VAL A 98 2.14 -31.76 -45.18
C VAL A 98 1.83 -32.75 -46.29
N GLN A 99 2.87 -33.42 -46.79
CA GLN A 99 2.72 -34.58 -47.67
C GLN A 99 3.03 -35.86 -46.88
N VAL A 100 2.00 -36.68 -46.63
CA VAL A 100 2.15 -37.95 -45.91
C VAL A 100 2.87 -39.00 -46.78
N ILE A 101 4.03 -39.47 -46.32
CA ILE A 101 4.80 -40.53 -47.00
C ILE A 101 4.32 -41.89 -46.49
N ARG A 102 3.37 -42.50 -47.22
CA ARG A 102 2.79 -43.81 -46.85
C ARG A 102 3.70 -45.00 -47.15
N ASN A 103 4.57 -44.90 -48.16
CA ASN A 103 5.44 -45.99 -48.61
C ASN A 103 6.89 -45.76 -48.16
N THR A 104 7.37 -46.63 -47.28
CA THR A 104 8.72 -46.56 -46.68
C THR A 104 9.85 -46.80 -47.68
N ASN A 105 9.60 -47.54 -48.77
CA ASN A 105 10.60 -47.74 -49.82
C ASN A 105 11.02 -46.43 -50.50
N LYS A 106 10.17 -45.39 -50.45
CA LYS A 106 10.49 -44.07 -50.99
C LYS A 106 11.57 -43.35 -50.17
N LEU A 107 11.60 -43.56 -48.85
CA LEU A 107 12.65 -43.00 -47.98
C LEU A 107 14.02 -43.57 -48.32
N ARG A 108 14.07 -44.87 -48.62
CA ARG A 108 15.31 -45.57 -48.97
C ARG A 108 15.90 -45.13 -50.31
N ARG A 109 15.09 -44.53 -51.18
CA ARG A 109 15.48 -44.00 -52.50
C ARG A 109 15.66 -42.47 -52.51
N ALA A 110 15.37 -41.79 -51.40
CA ALA A 110 15.42 -40.34 -51.30
C ALA A 110 16.85 -39.81 -51.12
N ASN A 111 17.11 -38.60 -51.61
CA ASN A 111 18.37 -37.90 -51.39
C ASN A 111 18.52 -37.49 -49.91
N LYS A 112 19.76 -37.52 -49.40
CA LYS A 112 20.13 -37.11 -48.04
C LYS A 112 19.63 -35.72 -47.65
N LYS A 113 19.54 -34.76 -48.58
CA LYS A 113 18.96 -33.43 -48.32
C LYS A 113 17.45 -33.47 -48.06
N LEU A 114 16.71 -34.34 -48.75
CA LEU A 114 15.27 -34.51 -48.55
C LEU A 114 14.99 -35.21 -47.22
N LEU A 115 15.77 -36.24 -46.89
CA LEU A 115 15.65 -36.95 -45.60
C LEU A 115 15.80 -36.03 -44.38
N ARG A 116 16.61 -34.97 -44.48
CA ARG A 116 16.76 -33.95 -43.42
C ARG A 116 15.52 -33.06 -43.24
N LYS A 117 14.66 -32.96 -44.25
CA LYS A 117 13.43 -32.16 -44.21
C LYS A 117 12.22 -32.98 -43.74
N ILE A 118 12.37 -34.30 -43.62
CA ILE A 118 11.28 -35.19 -43.21
C ILE A 118 11.25 -35.22 -41.68
N GLU A 119 10.13 -34.84 -41.11
CA GLU A 119 9.88 -34.95 -39.68
C GLU A 119 9.04 -36.20 -39.40
N LYS A 120 9.43 -36.98 -38.39
CA LYS A 120 8.64 -38.14 -37.95
C LYS A 120 7.50 -37.63 -37.07
N ARG A 121 6.27 -37.71 -37.57
CA ARG A 121 5.06 -37.36 -36.83
C ARG A 121 4.06 -38.52 -36.90
N ASP A 122 3.40 -38.82 -35.78
CA ASP A 122 2.36 -39.84 -35.74
C ASP A 122 1.08 -39.27 -36.37
N THR A 123 0.83 -39.65 -37.62
CA THR A 123 -0.40 -39.31 -38.36
C THR A 123 -1.42 -40.46 -38.37
N THR A 124 -1.12 -41.58 -37.69
CA THR A 124 -1.90 -42.82 -37.73
C THR A 124 -2.82 -42.99 -36.51
N GLY A 125 -2.80 -42.06 -35.56
CA GLY A 125 -3.60 -42.10 -34.33
C GLY A 125 -4.77 -41.12 -34.34
N MET A 126 -5.66 -41.25 -35.33
CA MET A 126 -7.07 -40.90 -35.13
C MET A 126 -7.77 -42.13 -34.55
#